data_AF-A0A817K8F7-F1
#
_entry.id   AF-A0A817K8F7-F1
#
_cell.length_a   1.000
_cell.length_b   1.000
_cell.length_c   1.000
_cell.angle_alpha   90.00
_cell.angle_beta   90.00
_cell.angle_gamma   90.00
#
_symmetry.space_group_name_H-M   'P 1'
#
loop_
_entity.id
_entity.type
_entity.pdbx_description
1 polymer ?
#
loop_
_entity_poly.entity_id
_entity_poly.type
_entity_poly.pdbx_seq_one_letter_code
_entity_poly.pdbx_strand_id
1 'polypeptide(L)'
;MSKIVRSTIDTEVKRKQIINDINEEYNYYLEEDMNNHTQNKKRIYRNILLVVLSKSGKTTLGHIIADPRYIPKELTLSSISARDIQYIWNIFAEPSLVSLNIVEIPDCMINENSNLSDINRECMKLEISEFHLVCFCTSLITGIDGYAIKLFTRFIQHFSEEKIDDNLCFIITQCEMKNDEQRQCLRDEFLSDTECAKLAKNKTDRIYFSGALNPDDYKRANDTLYYQFKNIYNYRKNLLLFIESDGCGRG
;
A
#
# COMPACT_ATOMS: atom_id res chain seq x y z
N MET A 1 -3.13 -46.27 -1.29
CA MET A 1 -2.96 -44.81 -1.11
C MET A 1 -4.11 -44.28 -0.28
N SER A 2 -3.84 -43.70 0.89
CA SER A 2 -4.87 -43.20 1.81
C SER A 2 -5.58 -41.97 1.21
N LYS A 3 -6.85 -41.75 1.59
CA LYS A 3 -7.65 -40.57 1.16
C LYS A 3 -6.94 -39.24 1.43
N ILE A 4 -6.15 -39.18 2.50
CA ILE A 4 -5.34 -38.01 2.91
C ILE A 4 -4.26 -37.68 1.87
N VAL A 5 -3.61 -38.69 1.29
CA VAL A 5 -2.57 -38.46 0.27
C VAL A 5 -3.19 -37.93 -1.03
N ARG A 6 -4.37 -38.42 -1.42
CA ARG A 6 -5.10 -37.91 -2.60
C ARG A 6 -5.57 -36.46 -2.41
N SER A 7 -6.16 -36.12 -1.26
CA SER A 7 -6.63 -34.75 -0.99
C SER A 7 -5.51 -33.71 -0.97
N THR A 8 -4.31 -34.08 -0.49
CA THR A 8 -3.16 -33.17 -0.49
C THR A 8 -2.64 -32.93 -1.91
N ILE A 9 -2.58 -33.97 -2.74
CA ILE A 9 -2.16 -33.87 -4.15
C ILE A 9 -3.14 -32.98 -4.92
N ASP A 10 -4.45 -33.19 -4.75
CA ASP A 10 -5.48 -32.41 -5.45
C ASP A 10 -5.41 -30.91 -5.07
N THR A 11 -5.13 -30.60 -3.81
CA THR A 11 -4.97 -29.22 -3.33
C THR A 11 -3.73 -28.55 -3.93
N GLU A 12 -2.61 -29.28 -4.05
CA GLU A 12 -1.38 -28.74 -4.65
C GLU A 12 -1.54 -28.47 -6.14
N VAL A 13 -2.19 -29.38 -6.87
CA VAL A 13 -2.50 -29.19 -8.30
C VAL A 13 -3.38 -27.97 -8.50
N LYS A 14 -4.46 -27.84 -7.71
CA LYS A 14 -5.36 -26.68 -7.78
C LYS A 14 -4.63 -25.37 -7.47
N ARG A 15 -3.78 -25.36 -6.46
CA ARG A 15 -2.97 -24.19 -6.10
C ARG A 15 -2.05 -23.76 -7.24
N LYS A 16 -1.37 -24.70 -7.90
CA LYS A 16 -0.52 -24.40 -9.06
C LYS A 16 -1.33 -23.82 -10.21
N GLN A 17 -2.53 -24.36 -10.47
CA GLN A 17 -3.42 -23.82 -11.50
C GLN A 17 -3.78 -22.37 -11.21
N ILE A 18 -4.27 -22.05 -10.01
CA ILE A 18 -4.67 -20.68 -9.65
C ILE A 18 -3.49 -19.69 -9.80
N ILE A 19 -2.28 -20.09 -9.41
CA ILE A 19 -1.09 -19.24 -9.55
C ILE A 19 -0.71 -19.04 -11.02
N ASN A 20 -0.85 -20.07 -11.85
CA ASN A 20 -0.64 -19.94 -13.28
C ASN A 20 -1.67 -18.97 -13.90
N ASP A 21 -2.94 -19.10 -13.54
CA ASP A 21 -4.01 -18.21 -14.02
C ASP A 21 -3.74 -16.75 -13.62
N ILE A 22 -3.29 -16.51 -12.38
CA ILE A 22 -2.89 -15.18 -11.90
C ILE A 22 -1.69 -14.64 -12.70
N ASN A 23 -0.69 -15.47 -13.00
CA ASN A 23 0.48 -15.05 -13.76
C ASN A 23 0.15 -14.74 -15.21
N GLU A 24 -0.71 -15.54 -15.84
CA GLU A 24 -1.19 -15.30 -17.21
C GLU A 24 -1.97 -13.99 -17.29
N GLU A 25 -2.90 -13.74 -16.36
CA GLU A 25 -3.65 -12.48 -16.28
C GLU A 25 -2.71 -11.28 -16.03
N TYR A 26 -1.73 -11.44 -15.14
CA TYR A 26 -0.75 -10.37 -14.87
C TYR A 26 0.08 -10.03 -16.09
N ASN A 27 0.58 -11.04 -16.82
CA ASN A 27 1.35 -10.82 -18.05
C ASN A 27 0.49 -10.13 -19.12
N TYR A 28 -0.78 -10.55 -19.27
CA TYR A 28 -1.72 -9.88 -20.16
C TYR A 28 -1.86 -8.39 -19.82
N TYR A 29 -2.06 -8.05 -18.55
CA TYR A 29 -2.16 -6.65 -18.12
C TYR A 29 -0.85 -5.87 -18.32
N LEU A 30 0.31 -6.49 -18.09
CA LEU A 30 1.60 -5.86 -18.37
C LEU A 30 1.75 -5.54 -19.86
N GLU A 31 1.41 -6.48 -20.74
CA GLU A 31 1.43 -6.26 -22.19
C GLU A 31 0.46 -5.16 -22.61
N GLU A 32 -0.76 -5.15 -22.08
CA GLU A 32 -1.77 -4.13 -22.36
C GLU A 32 -1.28 -2.74 -21.95
N ASP A 33 -0.76 -2.60 -20.72
CA ASP A 33 -0.23 -1.33 -20.23
C ASP A 33 1.01 -0.86 -20.99
N MET A 34 1.92 -1.78 -21.38
CA MET A 34 3.07 -1.45 -22.22
C MET A 34 2.65 -0.95 -23.60
N ASN A 35 1.61 -1.55 -24.19
CA ASN A 35 1.07 -1.12 -25.49
C ASN A 35 0.38 0.25 -25.39
N ASN A 36 -0.25 0.54 -24.25
CA ASN A 36 -0.91 1.83 -23.98
C ASN A 36 0.06 2.95 -23.57
N HIS A 37 1.30 2.62 -23.19
CA HIS A 37 2.33 3.59 -22.85
C HIS A 37 3.30 3.81 -24.01
N THR A 38 3.07 4.89 -24.75
CA THR A 38 3.96 5.36 -25.84
C THR A 38 5.43 5.36 -25.44
N GLN A 39 6.26 4.80 -26.32
CA GLN A 39 7.72 4.84 -26.26
C GLN A 39 8.20 6.28 -26.00
N ASN A 40 9.04 6.48 -24.97
CA ASN A 40 9.64 7.74 -24.47
C ASN A 40 9.15 8.29 -23.11
N LYS A 41 8.55 7.48 -22.22
CA LYS A 41 8.43 7.89 -20.81
C LYS A 41 9.82 7.87 -20.13
N LYS A 42 10.24 9.00 -19.55
CA LYS A 42 11.44 9.06 -18.71
C LYS A 42 11.17 8.36 -17.38
N ARG A 43 12.19 7.72 -16.81
CA ARG A 43 12.11 7.15 -15.46
C ARG A 43 11.85 8.26 -14.45
N ILE A 44 10.84 8.05 -13.61
CA ILE A 44 10.42 8.96 -12.55
C ILE A 44 10.94 8.42 -11.22
N TYR A 45 11.54 9.28 -10.41
CA TYR A 45 11.98 8.92 -9.05
C TYR A 45 11.07 9.61 -8.04
N ARG A 46 10.57 8.87 -7.05
CA ARG A 46 9.70 9.38 -5.99
C ARG A 46 10.11 8.79 -4.63
N ASN A 47 10.12 9.66 -3.64
CA ASN A 47 10.24 9.29 -2.23
C ASN A 47 8.84 9.28 -1.63
N ILE A 48 8.42 8.13 -1.11
CA ILE A 48 7.13 7.92 -0.47
C ILE A 48 7.37 7.62 1.00
N LEU A 49 6.65 8.31 1.86
CA LEU A 49 6.61 8.03 3.28
C LEU A 49 5.33 7.29 3.63
N LEU A 50 5.44 6.13 4.26
CA LEU A 50 4.31 5.40 4.85
C LEU A 50 4.30 5.66 6.36
N VAL A 51 3.25 6.31 6.84
CA VAL A 51 3.08 6.71 8.24
C VAL A 51 1.84 6.05 8.80
N VAL A 52 1.99 5.13 9.77
CA VAL A 52 0.84 4.49 10.43
C VAL A 52 1.21 3.82 11.75
N LEU A 53 0.16 3.53 12.53
CA LEU A 53 0.03 2.43 13.48
C LEU A 53 0.42 1.03 12.95
N SER A 54 0.71 0.15 13.90
CA SER A 54 1.08 -1.24 13.74
C SER A 54 -0.07 -1.99 13.11
N LYS A 55 0.23 -3.07 12.37
CA LYS A 55 -0.79 -3.99 11.81
C LYS A 55 -1.71 -3.39 10.73
N SER A 56 -1.35 -2.24 10.18
CA SER A 56 -2.04 -1.59 9.06
C SER A 56 -1.59 -2.11 7.68
N GLY A 57 -0.62 -3.01 7.63
CA GLY A 57 -0.13 -3.60 6.38
C GLY A 57 0.86 -2.74 5.57
N LYS A 58 1.52 -1.74 6.19
CA LYS A 58 2.53 -0.88 5.53
C LYS A 58 3.61 -1.66 4.77
N THR A 59 4.28 -2.61 5.44
CA THR A 59 5.32 -3.43 4.81
C THR A 59 4.76 -4.26 3.65
N THR A 60 3.55 -4.78 3.81
CA THR A 60 2.87 -5.53 2.73
C THR A 60 2.51 -4.64 1.57
N LEU A 61 2.04 -3.42 1.82
CA LEU A 61 1.80 -2.42 0.78
C LEU A 61 3.06 -2.17 -0.04
N GLY A 62 4.23 -2.04 0.60
CA GLY A 62 5.51 -1.90 -0.10
C GLY A 62 5.79 -3.06 -1.06
N HIS A 63 5.57 -4.30 -0.63
CA HIS A 63 5.70 -5.47 -1.50
C HIS A 63 4.65 -5.51 -2.63
N ILE A 64 3.41 -5.11 -2.35
CA ILE A 64 2.31 -5.11 -3.34
C ILE A 64 2.52 -4.03 -4.40
N ILE A 65 3.06 -2.87 -4.02
CA ILE A 65 3.47 -1.83 -4.97
C ILE A 65 4.51 -2.39 -5.94
N ALA A 66 5.44 -3.22 -5.47
CA ALA A 66 6.40 -3.91 -6.34
C ALA A 66 5.73 -4.97 -7.22
N ASP A 67 4.98 -5.89 -6.60
CA ASP A 67 4.34 -7.02 -7.26
C ASP A 67 2.93 -7.26 -6.69
N PRO A 68 1.85 -7.05 -7.47
CA PRO A 68 0.49 -7.25 -7.01
C PRO A 68 0.16 -8.73 -6.73
N ARG A 69 1.03 -9.67 -7.11
CA ARG A 69 0.90 -11.10 -6.85
C ARG A 69 1.52 -11.52 -5.52
N TYR A 70 2.08 -10.58 -4.75
CA TYR A 70 2.73 -10.89 -3.49
C TYR A 70 1.75 -11.55 -2.50
N ILE A 71 2.14 -12.71 -1.97
CA ILE A 71 1.43 -13.44 -0.92
C ILE A 71 2.26 -13.30 0.37
N PRO A 72 1.77 -12.59 1.40
CA PRO A 72 2.47 -12.45 2.66
C PRO A 72 2.56 -13.82 3.37
N LYS A 73 3.61 -14.02 4.17
CA LYS A 73 3.80 -15.28 4.92
C LYS A 73 2.72 -15.50 5.99
N GLU A 74 2.25 -14.41 6.58
CA GLU A 74 1.22 -14.40 7.61
C GLU A 74 0.17 -13.35 7.26
N LEU A 75 -1.01 -13.44 7.90
CA LEU A 75 -2.00 -12.38 7.83
C LEU A 75 -1.37 -11.09 8.35
N THR A 76 -1.50 -10.01 7.60
CA THR A 76 -0.84 -8.71 7.83
C THR A 76 -1.09 -8.07 9.20
N LEU A 77 -2.02 -8.63 9.98
CA LEU A 77 -2.29 -8.27 11.38
C LEU A 77 -1.25 -8.79 12.39
N SER A 78 -0.43 -9.79 12.04
CA SER A 78 0.54 -10.41 12.95
C SER A 78 1.96 -9.87 12.81
N SER A 79 2.28 -9.11 11.75
CA SER A 79 3.63 -8.58 11.56
C SER A 79 3.95 -7.59 12.67
N ILE A 80 4.80 -8.03 13.61
CA ILE A 80 5.43 -7.22 14.64
C ILE A 80 5.97 -5.98 13.94
N SER A 81 5.44 -4.81 14.29
CA SER A 81 5.94 -3.57 13.70
C SER A 81 7.41 -3.44 14.01
N ALA A 82 8.19 -3.10 12.99
CA ALA A 82 9.61 -2.94 13.13
C ALA A 82 9.91 -1.97 14.29
N ARG A 83 10.99 -2.22 15.03
CA ARG A 83 11.43 -1.29 16.08
C ARG A 83 12.19 -0.09 15.52
N ASP A 84 12.69 -0.25 14.30
CA ASP A 84 13.49 0.72 13.56
C ASP A 84 12.79 1.11 12.26
N ILE A 85 13.12 2.29 11.74
CA ILE A 85 12.65 2.76 10.43
C ILE A 85 13.05 1.73 9.38
N GLN A 86 12.06 1.22 8.65
CA GLN A 86 12.30 0.29 7.56
C GLN A 86 12.40 1.08 6.26
N TYR A 87 13.40 0.74 5.47
CA TYR A 87 13.60 1.34 4.16
C TYR A 87 13.45 0.28 3.09
N ILE A 88 12.45 0.46 2.24
CA ILE A 88 12.26 -0.38 1.06
C ILE A 88 12.75 0.44 -0.14
N TRP A 89 13.97 0.13 -0.58
CA TRP A 89 14.69 0.87 -1.61
C TRP A 89 14.34 0.38 -3.01
N ASN A 90 14.23 1.34 -3.95
CA ASN A 90 14.23 1.13 -5.39
C ASN A 90 13.25 0.05 -5.87
N ILE A 91 12.00 0.15 -5.45
CA ILE A 91 10.95 -0.64 -6.07
C ILE A 91 10.75 -0.08 -7.48
N PHE A 92 11.00 -0.94 -8.48
CA PHE A 92 10.61 -0.69 -9.85
C PHE A 92 9.21 -1.24 -10.05
N ALA A 93 8.25 -0.35 -10.22
CA ALA A 93 6.85 -0.74 -10.27
C ALA A 93 6.39 -0.90 -11.74
N GLU A 94 6.79 -1.98 -12.41
CA GLU A 94 6.33 -2.22 -13.79
C GLU A 94 4.80 -2.26 -13.89
N PRO A 95 4.19 -1.69 -14.94
CA PRO A 95 4.80 -1.03 -16.10
C PRO A 95 5.05 0.48 -15.90
N SER A 96 4.70 1.02 -14.73
CA SER A 96 5.02 2.40 -14.38
C SER A 96 6.55 2.54 -14.31
N LEU A 97 7.14 3.51 -15.02
CA LEU A 97 8.60 3.72 -14.99
C LEU A 97 9.01 4.48 -13.73
N VAL A 98 8.45 4.07 -12.59
CA VAL A 98 8.57 4.74 -11.31
C VAL A 98 9.54 3.96 -10.43
N SER A 99 10.55 4.67 -9.92
CA SER A 99 11.46 4.19 -8.89
C SER A 99 11.04 4.78 -7.55
N LEU A 100 10.68 3.91 -6.62
CA LEU A 100 10.17 4.32 -5.32
C LEU A 100 11.19 4.06 -4.21
N ASN A 101 11.42 5.08 -3.41
CA ASN A 101 12.02 4.94 -2.09
C ASN A 101 10.87 5.00 -1.07
N ILE A 102 10.59 3.88 -0.41
CA ILE A 102 9.54 3.79 0.59
C ILE A 102 10.19 3.81 1.97
N VAL A 103 9.83 4.81 2.77
CA VAL A 103 10.22 4.92 4.17
C VAL A 103 9.03 4.51 5.03
N GLU A 104 9.21 3.52 5.90
CA GLU A 104 8.18 3.09 6.86
C GLU A 104 8.61 3.49 8.27
N ILE A 105 7.79 4.33 8.90
CA ILE A 105 8.01 4.77 10.28
C ILE A 105 7.21 3.88 11.23
N PRO A 106 7.84 3.31 12.28
CA PRO A 106 7.14 2.56 13.30
C PRO A 106 6.47 3.47 14.32
N ASP A 107 5.32 3.05 14.84
CA ASP A 107 4.47 3.90 15.69
C ASP A 107 5.16 4.33 16.99
N CYS A 108 6.04 3.47 17.54
CA CYS A 108 6.80 3.78 18.74
C CYS A 108 7.68 5.02 18.57
N MET A 109 8.11 5.33 17.34
CA MET A 109 8.89 6.52 17.03
C MET A 109 8.04 7.79 16.88
N ILE A 110 6.73 7.69 16.69
CA ILE A 110 5.86 8.86 16.58
C ILE A 110 5.30 9.28 17.95
N ASN A 111 5.30 8.37 18.93
CA ASN A 111 4.76 8.60 20.27
C ASN A 111 5.64 9.47 21.17
N GLU A 112 6.95 9.49 20.95
CA GLU A 112 7.91 10.18 21.81
C GLU A 112 8.53 11.33 21.02
N ASN A 113 8.39 12.58 21.51
CA ASN A 113 8.89 13.78 20.82
C ASN A 113 10.41 13.71 20.49
N SER A 114 11.19 12.93 21.24
CA SER A 114 12.62 12.68 20.98
C SER A 114 12.89 11.89 19.70
N ASN A 115 11.93 11.11 19.23
CA ASN A 115 12.13 10.12 18.16
C ASN A 115 11.76 10.70 16.77
N LEU A 116 11.07 11.85 16.70
CA LEU A 116 10.81 12.54 15.44
C LEU A 116 12.06 13.19 14.83
N SER A 117 12.96 13.73 15.65
CA SER A 117 14.28 14.20 15.19
C SER A 117 15.16 13.05 14.70
N ASP A 118 14.96 11.84 15.20
CA ASP A 118 15.66 10.65 14.73
C ASP A 118 15.21 10.28 13.31
N ILE A 119 13.91 10.41 13.01
CA ILE A 119 13.39 10.23 11.64
C ILE A 119 14.06 11.20 10.67
N ASN A 120 14.18 12.49 11.03
CA ASN A 120 14.87 13.48 10.19
C ASN A 120 16.35 13.12 9.98
N ARG A 121 17.05 12.73 11.06
CA ARG A 121 18.46 12.32 10.98
C ARG A 121 18.63 11.11 10.07
N GLU A 122 17.78 10.10 10.17
CA GLU A 122 17.87 8.93 9.32
C GLU A 122 17.50 9.25 7.86
N CYS A 123 16.51 10.11 7.61
CA CYS A 123 16.20 10.59 6.25
C CYS A 123 17.39 11.34 5.63
N MET A 124 18.06 12.21 6.39
CA MET A 124 19.25 12.93 5.94
C MET A 124 20.43 12.02 5.60
N LYS A 125 20.66 10.96 6.39
CA LYS A 125 21.71 9.95 6.10
C LYS A 125 21.49 9.25 4.76
N LEU A 126 20.25 9.21 4.29
CA LEU A 126 19.85 8.55 3.06
C LEU A 126 19.64 9.53 1.89
N GLU A 127 20.05 10.79 2.08
CA GLU A 127 19.93 11.84 1.07
C GLU A 127 18.47 12.09 0.63
N ILE A 128 17.50 11.76 1.50
CA ILE A 128 16.08 12.07 1.26
C ILE A 128 15.84 13.51 1.72
N SER A 129 15.80 14.42 0.76
CA SER A 129 15.55 15.85 0.99
C SER A 129 14.08 16.26 0.91
N GLU A 130 13.23 15.47 0.26
CA GLU A 130 11.79 15.71 0.18
C GLU A 130 11.00 14.40 0.04
N PHE A 131 9.79 14.39 0.60
CA PHE A 131 8.78 13.36 0.35
C PHE A 131 7.79 13.85 -0.70
N HIS A 132 7.68 13.12 -1.79
CA HIS A 132 6.72 13.41 -2.86
C HIS A 132 5.31 12.97 -2.47
N LEU A 133 5.21 11.98 -1.59
CA LEU A 133 3.95 11.48 -1.08
C LEU A 133 4.10 11.05 0.39
N VAL A 134 3.13 11.43 1.21
CA VAL A 134 3.00 11.00 2.61
C VAL A 134 1.67 10.27 2.75
N CYS A 135 1.72 8.96 2.95
CA CYS A 135 0.53 8.13 3.01
C CYS A 135 0.20 7.72 4.45
N PHE A 136 -0.98 8.15 4.90
CA PHE A 136 -1.64 7.59 6.08
C PHE A 136 -2.37 6.32 5.67
N CYS A 137 -1.77 5.17 5.97
CA CYS A 137 -2.48 3.90 5.79
C CYS A 137 -3.34 3.57 7.02
N THR A 138 -4.35 2.73 6.84
CA THR A 138 -5.13 2.15 7.94
C THR A 138 -5.66 0.79 7.47
N SER A 139 -5.89 -0.15 8.38
CA SER A 139 -6.51 -1.42 8.03
C SER A 139 -8.03 -1.31 8.13
N LEU A 140 -8.74 -1.89 7.16
CA LEU A 140 -10.20 -2.02 7.23
C LEU A 140 -10.64 -2.77 8.49
N ILE A 141 -9.89 -3.79 8.91
CA ILE A 141 -10.24 -4.64 10.06
C ILE A 141 -10.04 -3.89 11.38
N THR A 142 -8.94 -3.14 11.51
CA THR A 142 -8.67 -2.37 12.73
C THR A 142 -9.49 -1.08 12.79
N GLY A 143 -9.92 -0.57 11.63
CA GLY A 143 -10.51 0.75 11.50
C GLY A 143 -9.51 1.85 11.82
N ILE A 144 -10.04 3.07 11.91
CA ILE A 144 -9.30 4.25 12.36
C ILE A 144 -9.82 4.58 13.76
N ASP A 145 -8.94 4.51 14.75
CA ASP A 145 -9.24 5.05 16.06
C ASP A 145 -8.73 6.49 16.20
N GLY A 146 -9.30 7.22 17.17
CA GLY A 146 -8.90 8.61 17.43
C GLY A 146 -7.44 8.74 17.90
N TYR A 147 -6.79 7.65 18.30
CA TYR A 147 -5.38 7.66 18.67
C TYR A 147 -4.48 7.68 17.42
N ALA A 148 -4.80 6.89 16.39
CA ALA A 148 -4.14 6.88 15.08
C ALA A 148 -4.17 8.28 14.45
N ILE A 149 -5.35 8.91 14.47
CA ILE A 149 -5.55 10.27 13.96
C ILE A 149 -4.68 11.26 14.72
N LYS A 150 -4.70 11.25 16.06
CA LYS A 150 -3.86 12.16 16.86
C LYS A 150 -2.37 11.97 16.60
N LEU A 151 -1.93 10.73 16.46
CA LEU A 151 -0.55 10.39 16.16
C LEU A 151 -0.14 10.96 14.80
N PHE A 152 -0.98 10.76 13.79
CA PHE A 152 -0.75 11.30 12.46
C PHE A 152 -0.80 12.82 12.42
N THR A 153 -1.78 13.45 13.07
CA THR A 153 -1.85 14.92 13.18
C THR A 153 -0.58 15.49 13.81
N ARG A 154 -0.05 14.87 14.87
CA ARG A 154 1.23 15.28 15.48
C ARG A 154 2.40 15.11 14.53
N PHE A 155 2.43 13.99 13.82
CA PHE A 155 3.43 13.74 12.79
C PHE A 155 3.40 14.87 11.75
N ILE A 156 2.24 15.14 11.15
CA ILE A 156 2.09 16.21 10.15
C ILE A 156 2.47 17.57 10.73
N GLN A 157 2.05 17.89 11.95
CA GLN A 157 2.42 19.15 12.61
C GLN A 157 3.93 19.31 12.81
N HIS A 158 4.65 18.24 13.15
CA HIS A 158 6.12 18.27 13.27
C HIS A 158 6.80 18.65 11.95
N PHE A 159 6.19 18.24 10.85
CA PHE A 159 6.67 18.45 9.49
C PHE A 159 6.04 19.67 8.79
N SER A 160 5.05 20.32 9.41
CA SER A 160 4.16 21.32 8.81
C SER A 160 4.77 22.71 8.53
N GLU A 161 6.04 22.93 8.89
CA GLU A 161 6.79 24.06 8.31
C GLU A 161 7.08 23.81 6.81
N GLU A 162 7.03 22.55 6.37
CA GLU A 162 7.14 22.11 4.97
C GLU A 162 5.75 21.79 4.41
N LYS A 163 5.55 21.94 3.09
CA LYS A 163 4.27 21.76 2.36
C LYS A 163 3.73 20.32 2.32
N ILE A 164 3.91 19.56 3.40
CA ILE A 164 3.57 18.13 3.46
C ILE A 164 2.07 17.89 3.31
N ASP A 165 1.23 18.85 3.71
CA ASP A 165 -0.21 18.80 3.48
C ASP A 165 -0.57 18.52 2.02
N ASP A 166 0.14 19.13 1.06
CA ASP A 166 -0.14 18.97 -0.38
C ASP A 166 0.33 17.63 -0.95
N ASN A 167 1.08 16.86 -0.18
CA ASN A 167 1.57 15.54 -0.56
C ASN A 167 0.86 14.41 0.22
N LEU A 168 -0.24 14.74 0.94
CA LEU A 168 -0.97 13.74 1.73
C LEU A 168 -1.86 12.83 0.90
N CYS A 169 -1.87 11.57 1.30
CA CYS A 169 -2.59 10.44 0.71
C CYS A 169 -3.16 9.56 1.84
N PHE A 170 -4.33 8.97 1.65
CA PHE A 170 -4.92 8.01 2.59
C PHE A 170 -5.00 6.64 1.92
N ILE A 171 -4.61 5.56 2.61
CA ILE A 171 -4.65 4.20 2.07
C ILE A 171 -5.39 3.27 3.03
N ILE A 172 -6.56 2.79 2.65
CA ILE A 172 -7.30 1.78 3.41
C ILE A 172 -6.89 0.39 2.90
N THR A 173 -6.16 -0.35 3.72
CA THR A 173 -5.64 -1.69 3.41
C THR A 173 -6.64 -2.79 3.78
N GLN A 174 -6.33 -4.03 3.42
CA GLN A 174 -7.17 -5.22 3.64
C GLN A 174 -8.52 -5.15 2.93
N CYS A 175 -8.51 -4.60 1.72
CA CYS A 175 -9.68 -4.43 0.87
C CYS A 175 -9.70 -5.39 -0.34
N GLU A 176 -8.91 -6.47 -0.31
CA GLU A 176 -8.76 -7.42 -1.43
C GLU A 176 -10.08 -8.06 -1.88
N MET A 177 -11.08 -8.15 -0.99
CA MET A 177 -12.41 -8.70 -1.30
C MET A 177 -13.47 -7.63 -1.60
N LYS A 178 -13.13 -6.33 -1.61
CA LYS A 178 -14.10 -5.26 -1.76
C LYS A 178 -14.34 -4.92 -3.22
N ASN A 179 -15.61 -4.84 -3.62
CA ASN A 179 -16.00 -4.30 -4.92
C ASN A 179 -16.09 -2.76 -4.88
N ASP A 180 -16.37 -2.16 -6.04
CA ASP A 180 -16.41 -0.72 -6.24
C ASP A 180 -17.45 -0.03 -5.35
N GLU A 181 -18.65 -0.58 -5.27
CA GLU A 181 -19.74 -0.06 -4.42
C GLU A 181 -19.35 -0.06 -2.94
N GLN A 182 -18.80 -1.17 -2.45
CA GLN A 182 -18.35 -1.28 -1.07
C GLN A 182 -17.22 -0.31 -0.75
N ARG A 183 -16.31 -0.07 -1.70
CA ARG A 183 -15.24 0.92 -1.53
C ARG A 183 -15.77 2.33 -1.49
N GLN A 184 -16.78 2.64 -2.31
CA GLN A 184 -17.44 3.94 -2.24
C GLN A 184 -18.09 4.15 -0.86
N CYS A 185 -18.82 3.15 -0.35
CA CYS A 185 -19.38 3.23 1.00
C CYS A 185 -18.30 3.45 2.07
N LEU A 186 -17.17 2.74 1.99
CA LEU A 186 -16.06 2.92 2.93
C LEU A 186 -15.42 4.31 2.84
N ARG A 187 -15.33 4.87 1.64
CA ARG A 187 -14.85 6.24 1.43
C ARG A 187 -15.80 7.24 2.08
N ASP A 188 -17.10 7.07 1.86
CA ASP A 188 -18.12 7.95 2.43
C ASP A 188 -18.15 7.86 3.97
N GLU A 189 -17.99 6.66 4.52
CA GLU A 189 -17.86 6.42 5.96
C GLU A 189 -16.62 7.13 6.52
N PHE A 190 -15.45 6.96 5.90
CA PHE A 190 -14.22 7.64 6.28
C PHE A 190 -14.39 9.17 6.28
N LEU A 191 -15.07 9.72 5.27
CA LEU A 191 -15.30 11.16 5.16
C LEU A 191 -16.42 11.68 6.08
N SER A 192 -17.25 10.80 6.63
CA SER A 192 -18.26 11.16 7.61
C SER A 192 -17.69 11.33 9.02
N ASP A 193 -16.55 10.70 9.32
CA ASP A 193 -15.85 10.91 10.59
C ASP A 193 -15.26 12.33 10.65
N THR A 194 -15.52 13.03 11.74
CA THR A 194 -15.17 14.46 11.86
C THR A 194 -13.66 14.71 11.83
N GLU A 195 -12.86 13.80 12.39
CA GLU A 195 -11.42 13.96 12.45
C GLU A 195 -10.75 13.54 11.14
N CYS A 196 -11.23 12.46 10.52
CA CYS A 196 -10.78 12.03 9.19
C CYS A 196 -11.14 13.06 8.11
N ALA A 197 -12.35 13.65 8.17
CA ALA A 197 -12.76 14.73 7.27
C ALA A 197 -11.88 15.97 7.39
N LYS A 198 -11.44 16.32 8.60
CA LYS A 198 -10.49 17.43 8.82
C LYS A 198 -9.13 17.13 8.21
N LEU A 199 -8.62 15.91 8.39
CA LEU A 199 -7.34 15.48 7.81
C LEU A 199 -7.40 15.43 6.28
N ALA A 200 -8.50 14.95 5.72
CA ALA A 200 -8.71 14.83 4.27
C ALA A 200 -9.18 16.13 3.61
N LYS A 201 -9.19 17.27 4.33
CA LYS A 201 -9.76 18.53 3.84
C LYS A 201 -9.24 18.88 2.43
N ASN A 202 -10.18 19.02 1.49
CA ASN A 202 -9.94 19.28 0.05
C ASN A 202 -9.16 18.19 -0.70
N LYS A 203 -9.04 16.98 -0.14
CA LYS A 203 -8.26 15.83 -0.66
C LYS A 203 -9.09 14.53 -0.66
N THR A 204 -10.39 14.65 -0.86
CA THR A 204 -11.34 13.52 -0.85
C THR A 204 -11.09 12.52 -1.99
N ASP A 205 -10.44 12.98 -3.06
CA ASP A 205 -9.97 12.19 -4.19
C ASP A 205 -8.72 11.36 -3.87
N ARG A 206 -8.00 11.67 -2.79
CA ARG A 206 -6.74 11.02 -2.40
C ARG A 206 -6.91 9.90 -1.37
N ILE A 207 -8.07 9.24 -1.40
CA ILE A 207 -8.36 8.06 -0.58
C ILE A 207 -8.27 6.81 -1.47
N TYR A 208 -7.18 6.07 -1.29
CA TYR A 208 -6.87 4.86 -2.03
C TYR A 208 -7.16 3.62 -1.19
N PHE A 209 -7.27 2.49 -1.88
CA PHE A 209 -7.47 1.19 -1.27
C PHE A 209 -6.28 0.30 -1.59
N SER A 210 -6.04 -0.71 -0.75
CA SER A 210 -5.03 -1.72 -1.01
C SER A 210 -5.43 -3.05 -0.35
N GLY A 211 -4.78 -4.12 -0.77
CA GLY A 211 -4.99 -5.47 -0.26
C GLY A 211 -3.80 -6.35 -0.59
N ALA A 212 -3.83 -7.59 -0.12
CA ALA A 212 -2.86 -8.61 -0.48
C ALA A 212 -3.56 -9.95 -0.69
N LEU A 213 -2.94 -10.84 -1.46
CA LEU A 213 -3.47 -12.18 -1.64
C LEU A 213 -3.50 -12.90 -0.30
N ASN A 214 -4.66 -13.46 0.07
CA ASN A 214 -4.83 -14.03 1.38
C ASN A 214 -4.04 -15.36 1.50
N PRO A 215 -3.11 -15.48 2.48
CA PRO A 215 -2.27 -16.66 2.60
C PRO A 215 -3.04 -17.92 2.97
N ASP A 216 -4.19 -17.80 3.64
CA ASP A 216 -5.02 -18.95 4.00
C ASP A 216 -5.86 -19.42 2.82
N ASP A 217 -6.36 -18.50 1.99
CA ASP A 217 -6.96 -18.84 0.70
C ASP A 217 -5.95 -19.55 -0.21
N TYR A 218 -4.69 -19.08 -0.23
CA TYR A 218 -3.59 -19.75 -0.93
C TYR A 218 -3.32 -21.16 -0.42
N LYS A 219 -3.22 -21.34 0.91
CA LYS A 219 -3.04 -22.68 1.51
C LYS A 219 -4.19 -23.62 1.15
N ARG A 220 -5.42 -23.11 1.11
CA ARG A 220 -6.65 -23.87 0.82
C ARG A 220 -6.96 -24.03 -0.67
N ALA A 221 -6.17 -23.43 -1.57
CA ALA A 221 -6.45 -23.38 -3.01
C ALA A 221 -7.87 -22.83 -3.30
N ASN A 222 -8.20 -21.71 -2.66
CA ASN A 222 -9.49 -21.05 -2.84
C ASN A 222 -9.48 -20.19 -4.11
N ASP A 223 -10.54 -20.30 -4.90
CA ASP A 223 -10.68 -19.58 -6.19
C ASP A 223 -10.85 -18.07 -5.98
N THR A 224 -11.17 -17.63 -4.75
CA THR A 224 -11.20 -16.21 -4.36
C THR A 224 -9.87 -15.49 -4.61
N LEU A 225 -8.73 -16.18 -4.63
CA LEU A 225 -7.41 -15.59 -4.89
C LEU A 225 -7.35 -14.87 -6.22
N TYR A 226 -7.99 -15.42 -7.25
CA TYR A 226 -8.00 -14.80 -8.57
C TYR A 226 -8.78 -13.48 -8.55
N TYR A 227 -9.94 -13.45 -7.86
CA TYR A 227 -10.70 -12.22 -7.66
C TYR A 227 -9.94 -11.19 -6.81
N GLN A 228 -9.25 -11.63 -5.75
CA GLN A 228 -8.39 -10.79 -4.94
C GLN A 228 -7.29 -10.15 -5.79
N PHE A 229 -6.62 -10.95 -6.64
CA PHE A 229 -5.57 -10.47 -7.53
C PHE A 229 -6.07 -9.33 -8.42
N LYS A 230 -7.23 -9.49 -9.08
CA LYS A 230 -7.78 -8.44 -9.96
C LYS A 230 -8.04 -7.13 -9.21
N ASN A 231 -8.60 -7.21 -8.01
CA ASN A 231 -8.81 -6.04 -7.16
C ASN A 231 -7.48 -5.38 -6.77
N ILE A 232 -6.51 -6.17 -6.30
CA ILE A 232 -5.19 -5.70 -5.87
C ILE A 232 -4.43 -5.04 -7.03
N TYR A 233 -4.46 -5.64 -8.20
CA TYR A 233 -3.86 -5.07 -9.40
C TYR A 233 -4.48 -3.71 -9.74
N ASN A 234 -5.82 -3.60 -9.73
CA ASN A 234 -6.51 -2.33 -9.97
C ASN A 234 -6.17 -1.27 -8.92
N TYR A 235 -6.10 -1.64 -7.64
CA TYR A 235 -5.69 -0.75 -6.55
C TYR A 235 -4.28 -0.21 -6.77
N ARG A 236 -3.34 -1.12 -7.06
CA ARG A 236 -1.95 -0.79 -7.35
C ARG A 236 -1.85 0.14 -8.56
N LYS A 237 -2.55 -0.16 -9.66
CA LYS A 237 -2.56 0.66 -10.87
C LYS A 237 -3.01 2.08 -10.58
N ASN A 238 -4.13 2.24 -9.87
CA ASN A 238 -4.64 3.56 -9.50
C ASN A 238 -3.66 4.35 -8.63
N LEU A 239 -3.02 3.70 -7.66
CA LEU A 239 -2.03 4.33 -6.80
C LEU A 239 -0.78 4.76 -7.59
N LEU A 240 -0.28 3.91 -8.48
CA LEU A 240 0.89 4.22 -9.31
C LEU A 240 0.61 5.35 -10.30
N LEU A 241 -0.56 5.37 -10.93
CA LEU A 241 -0.98 6.47 -11.82
C LEU A 241 -1.00 7.80 -11.07
N PHE A 242 -1.50 7.82 -9.84
CA PHE A 242 -1.49 9.00 -9.00
C PHE A 242 -0.06 9.46 -8.65
N ILE A 243 0.82 8.53 -8.27
CA ILE A 243 2.24 8.82 -7.99
C ILE A 243 2.97 9.36 -9.23
N GLU A 244 2.63 8.86 -10.43
CA GLU A 244 3.14 9.39 -11.70
C GLU A 244 2.65 10.82 -11.94
N SER A 245 1.34 11.07 -11.80
CA SER A 245 0.70 12.33 -12.19
C SER A 245 1.02 13.50 -11.26
N ASP A 246 1.13 13.27 -9.95
CA ASP A 246 1.31 14.35 -8.95
C ASP A 246 2.70 15.01 -9.00
N GLY A 247 3.60 14.57 -9.89
CA GLY A 247 4.87 15.26 -10.15
C GLY A 247 4.90 16.16 -11.38
N CYS A 248 3.78 16.40 -12.06
CA CYS A 248 3.67 17.42 -13.12
C CYS A 248 3.07 18.75 -12.63
N GLY A 249 2.78 18.89 -11.34
CA GLY A 249 2.14 20.07 -10.72
C GLY A 249 3.09 21.03 -10.01
N ARG A 250 4.23 21.38 -10.60
CA ARG A 250 5.02 22.56 -10.20
C ARG A 250 5.45 23.33 -11.45
N GLY A 251 4.51 24.10 -11.99
CA GLY A 251 4.79 25.31 -12.77
C GLY A 251 4.76 26.52 -11.85
#